data_AF-A0A1V6RIR2-F1
#
_entry.id   AF-A0A1V6RIR2-F1
#
_cell.length_a   1.000
_cell.length_b   1.000
_cell.length_c   1.000
_cell.angle_alpha   90.00
_cell.angle_beta   90.00
_cell.angle_gamma   90.00
#
_symmetry.space_group_name_H-M   'P 1'
#
loop_
_entity.id
_entity.type
_entity.pdbx_description
1 polymer ?
#
loop_
_entity_poly.entity_id
_entity_poly.type
_entity_poly.pdbx_seq_one_letter_code
_entity_poly.pdbx_strand_id
1 'polypeptide(L)'
;MTYTSLPGLPFELWASISLYLSNADIKPYRLACNQFNNAAHLRIDPVFLSANPLNIEVFRGIASHDKFRHRVTEIIWDDARLARGPRQTWDNFEGHELLSDEDEPGNSREWGKECPFYARECLIERHQYEEEDGCPMWFKEACLAQPSLKECWQHYQHLLRQQKDVLADNSDLDAFTYGIKQFPALKRVTITPAAHGYISIRSAVPDPNDPRFP
;
A
#
# COMPACT_ATOMS: atom_id res chain seq x y z
N MET A 1 -46.46 21.11 3.22
CA MET A 1 -45.33 20.31 3.75
C MET A 1 -44.11 20.66 2.90
N THR A 2 -43.24 21.55 3.39
CA THR A 2 -42.01 21.94 2.70
C THR A 2 -40.99 20.85 2.94
N TYR A 3 -40.68 20.08 1.90
CA TYR A 3 -39.56 19.14 1.90
C TYR A 3 -38.29 19.97 2.13
N THR A 4 -37.67 19.83 3.30
CA THR A 4 -36.33 20.36 3.54
C THR A 4 -35.39 19.63 2.60
N SER A 5 -35.06 20.26 1.47
CA SER A 5 -33.99 19.74 0.64
C SER A 5 -32.72 19.78 1.48
N LEU A 6 -32.02 18.63 1.57
CA LEU A 6 -30.73 18.54 2.25
C LEU A 6 -29.84 19.78 1.98
N PRO A 7 -29.63 20.28 0.75
CA PRO A 7 -28.73 21.41 0.50
C PRO A 7 -29.09 22.76 1.17
N GLY A 8 -30.24 22.91 1.84
CA GLY A 8 -30.65 24.15 2.50
C GLY A 8 -29.95 24.49 3.82
N LEU A 9 -29.07 23.61 4.33
CA LEU A 9 -28.29 23.86 5.55
C LEU A 9 -27.08 24.79 5.27
N PRO A 10 -26.74 25.70 6.21
CA PRO A 10 -25.52 26.52 6.14
C PRO A 10 -24.25 25.68 5.96
N PHE A 11 -23.27 26.25 5.25
CA PHE A 11 -22.01 25.58 4.92
C PHE A 11 -21.24 25.11 6.15
N GLU A 12 -21.31 25.89 7.23
CA GLU A 12 -20.65 25.63 8.52
C GLU A 12 -21.17 24.35 9.18
N LEU A 13 -22.47 24.04 9.01
CA LEU A 13 -23.06 22.82 9.54
C LEU A 13 -22.57 21.59 8.77
N TRP A 14 -22.42 21.71 7.45
CA TRP A 14 -21.83 20.63 6.64
C TRP A 14 -20.37 20.39 6.96
N ALA A 15 -19.59 21.46 7.12
CA ALA A 15 -18.21 21.37 7.56
C ALA A 15 -18.12 20.67 8.92
N SER A 16 -19.01 21.03 9.86
CA SER A 16 -19.08 20.40 11.19
C SER A 16 -19.45 18.92 11.11
N ILE A 17 -20.42 18.53 10.28
CA ILE A 17 -20.79 17.13 10.05
C ILE A 17 -19.59 16.34 9.50
N SER A 18 -18.83 16.93 8.57
CA SER A 18 -17.65 16.29 7.99
C SER A 18 -16.53 16.02 9.01
N LEU A 19 -16.51 16.74 10.14
CA LEU A 19 -15.59 16.48 11.26
C LEU A 19 -15.88 15.15 11.98
N TYR A 20 -17.10 14.64 11.90
CA TYR A 20 -17.48 13.37 12.51
C TYR A 20 -17.37 12.17 11.57
N LEU A 21 -17.14 12.40 10.27
CA LEU A 21 -16.98 11.32 9.30
C LEU A 21 -15.56 10.72 9.34
N SER A 22 -15.47 9.41 9.08
CA SER A 22 -14.20 8.73 8.87
C SER A 22 -13.59 9.11 7.51
N ASN A 23 -12.29 8.89 7.31
CA ASN A 23 -11.65 9.11 6.00
C ASN A 23 -12.25 8.22 4.89
N ALA A 24 -12.82 7.06 5.25
CA ALA A 24 -13.52 6.20 4.31
C ALA A 24 -14.84 6.83 3.83
N ASP A 25 -15.59 7.46 4.75
CA ASP A 25 -16.90 8.05 4.47
C ASP A 25 -16.81 9.46 3.86
N ILE A 26 -15.72 10.19 4.14
CA ILE A 26 -15.49 11.52 3.54
C ILE A 26 -15.41 11.43 2.01
N LYS A 27 -14.81 10.36 1.46
CA LYS A 27 -14.68 10.18 0.01
C LYS A 27 -16.04 10.10 -0.70
N PRO A 28 -16.96 9.17 -0.38
CA PRO A 28 -18.29 9.13 -0.98
C PRO A 28 -19.12 10.38 -0.63
N TYR A 29 -18.97 10.93 0.58
CA TYR A 29 -19.65 12.17 0.95
C TYR A 29 -19.30 13.34 0.02
N ARG A 30 -18.02 13.50 -0.35
CA ARG A 30 -17.57 14.52 -1.30
C ARG A 30 -18.08 14.27 -2.73
N LEU A 31 -18.31 13.02 -3.11
CA LEU A 31 -18.80 12.67 -4.45
C LEU A 31 -20.30 12.90 -4.62
N ALA A 32 -21.07 12.98 -3.53
CA ALA A 32 -22.51 13.12 -3.60
C ALA A 32 -22.97 14.47 -4.19
N CYS A 33 -22.29 15.58 -3.88
CA CYS A 33 -22.57 16.88 -4.53
C CYS A 33 -21.44 17.90 -4.35
N ASN A 34 -21.46 18.97 -5.16
CA ASN A 34 -20.47 20.06 -5.08
C ASN A 34 -20.44 20.79 -3.72
N GLN A 35 -21.59 20.93 -3.05
CA GLN A 35 -21.66 21.58 -1.73
C GLN A 35 -20.92 20.75 -0.67
N PHE A 36 -21.09 19.42 -0.68
CA PHE A 36 -20.41 18.50 0.21
C PHE A 36 -18.93 18.36 -0.14
N ASN A 37 -18.57 18.38 -1.43
CA ASN A 37 -17.18 18.42 -1.86
C ASN A 37 -16.42 19.63 -1.30
N ASN A 38 -17.09 20.79 -1.25
CA ASN A 38 -16.50 22.02 -0.72
C ASN A 38 -16.46 22.02 0.82
N ALA A 39 -17.47 21.44 1.47
CA ALA A 39 -17.58 21.42 2.93
C ALA A 39 -16.67 20.36 3.59
N ALA A 40 -16.50 19.20 2.95
CA ALA A 40 -15.70 18.10 3.49
C ALA A 40 -14.29 18.11 2.93
N HIS A 41 -13.33 18.42 3.81
CA HIS A 41 -11.92 18.36 3.48
C HIS A 41 -11.33 16.98 3.78
N LEU A 42 -10.52 16.45 2.86
CA LEU A 42 -9.72 15.25 3.13
C LEU A 42 -8.71 15.52 4.24
N ARG A 43 -8.58 14.57 5.17
CA ARG A 43 -7.58 14.59 6.24
C ARG A 43 -6.37 13.79 5.78
N ILE A 44 -5.49 14.48 5.06
CA ILE A 44 -4.25 13.93 4.50
C ILE A 44 -3.10 14.31 5.45
N ASP A 45 -3.14 13.75 6.66
CA ASP A 45 -2.10 13.92 7.69
C ASP A 45 -2.06 12.63 8.53
N PRO A 46 -0.92 11.94 8.65
CA PRO A 46 0.39 12.24 8.05
C PRO A 46 0.45 11.97 6.52
N VAL A 47 1.42 12.58 5.84
CA VAL A 47 1.73 12.29 4.42
C VAL A 47 2.87 11.28 4.33
N PHE A 48 2.71 10.28 3.45
CA PHE A 48 3.69 9.21 3.27
C PHE A 48 4.60 9.46 2.06
N LEU A 49 5.88 9.15 2.22
CA LEU A 49 6.88 9.14 1.16
C LEU A 49 7.60 7.79 1.19
N SER A 50 7.80 7.17 0.04
CA SER A 50 8.64 5.98 -0.08
C SER A 50 9.37 5.97 -1.43
N ALA A 51 10.34 5.09 -1.59
CA ALA A 51 11.06 4.87 -2.84
C ALA A 51 10.21 4.13 -3.91
N ASN A 52 9.02 4.66 -4.18
CA ASN A 52 8.12 4.25 -5.26
C ASN A 52 7.74 5.50 -6.07
N PRO A 53 7.88 5.48 -7.41
CA PRO A 53 7.63 6.66 -8.24
C PRO A 53 6.20 7.21 -8.08
N LEU A 54 5.19 6.35 -7.92
CA LEU A 54 3.82 6.79 -7.70
C LEU A 54 3.65 7.51 -6.36
N ASN A 55 4.33 7.02 -5.31
CA ASN A 55 4.28 7.67 -4.00
C ASN A 55 4.98 9.03 -4.05
N ILE A 56 6.07 9.16 -4.79
CA ILE A 56 6.75 10.44 -5.05
C ILE A 56 5.83 11.40 -5.80
N GLU A 57 5.13 10.94 -6.83
CA GLU A 57 4.20 11.78 -7.60
C GLU A 57 3.05 12.30 -6.73
N VAL A 58 2.42 11.41 -5.96
CA VAL A 58 1.35 11.78 -5.02
C VAL A 58 1.87 12.76 -3.96
N PHE A 59 3.06 12.51 -3.40
CA PHE A 59 3.68 13.39 -2.42
C PHE A 59 3.92 14.79 -3.00
N ARG A 60 4.50 14.88 -4.20
CA ARG A 60 4.71 16.16 -4.91
C ARG A 60 3.40 16.84 -5.25
N GLY A 61 2.37 16.09 -5.65
CA GLY A 61 1.04 16.60 -5.91
C GLY A 61 0.37 17.20 -4.66
N ILE A 62 0.56 16.58 -3.49
CA ILE A 62 0.08 17.16 -2.22
C ILE A 62 0.85 18.43 -1.87
N ALA A 63 2.18 18.42 -2.06
CA ALA A 63 3.05 19.57 -1.80
C ALA A 63 2.75 20.77 -2.70
N SER A 64 2.38 20.55 -3.96
CA SER A 64 2.01 21.63 -4.90
C SER A 64 0.57 22.12 -4.74
N HIS A 65 -0.28 21.40 -3.98
CA HIS A 65 -1.69 21.72 -3.88
C HIS A 65 -1.97 22.82 -2.85
N ASP A 66 -2.56 23.94 -3.29
CA ASP A 66 -2.83 25.11 -2.46
C ASP A 66 -3.59 24.80 -1.17
N LYS A 67 -4.63 23.97 -1.21
CA LYS A 67 -5.44 23.70 0.00
C LYS A 67 -4.82 22.67 0.96
N PHE A 68 -4.11 21.66 0.45
CA PHE A 68 -3.68 20.51 1.27
C PHE A 68 -2.31 20.75 1.90
N ARG A 69 -1.39 21.43 1.21
CA ARG A 69 -0.03 21.68 1.71
C ARG A 69 0.00 22.41 3.05
N HIS A 70 -0.98 23.27 3.32
CA HIS A 70 -1.08 24.03 4.57
C HIS A 70 -1.51 23.21 5.79
N ARG A 71 -1.97 21.97 5.59
CA ARG A 71 -2.53 21.12 6.65
C ARG A 71 -1.65 19.94 7.03
N VAL A 72 -0.63 19.65 6.23
CA VAL A 72 0.32 18.58 6.50
C VAL A 72 1.18 18.97 7.70
N THR A 73 1.13 18.19 8.77
CA THR A 73 1.90 18.43 9.99
C THR A 73 3.00 17.40 10.20
N GLU A 74 2.85 16.22 9.60
CA GLU A 74 3.83 15.15 9.67
C GLU A 74 4.11 14.51 8.30
N ILE A 75 5.39 14.26 8.04
CA ILE A 75 5.84 13.39 6.95
C ILE A 75 6.28 12.06 7.57
N ILE A 76 5.75 10.95 7.05
CA ILE A 76 6.27 9.61 7.31
C ILE A 76 7.07 9.17 6.09
N TRP A 77 8.37 9.08 6.26
CA TRP A 77 9.26 8.54 5.24
C TRP A 77 9.50 7.06 5.51
N ASP A 78 8.97 6.24 4.60
CA ASP A 78 9.20 4.81 4.53
C ASP A 78 10.54 4.52 3.83
N ASP A 79 11.55 4.14 4.62
CA ASP A 79 12.87 3.69 4.12
C ASP A 79 12.92 2.15 3.96
N ALA A 80 11.75 1.50 3.89
CA ALA A 80 11.67 0.08 3.58
C ALA A 80 12.23 -0.22 2.18
N ARG A 81 13.19 -1.15 2.14
CA ARG A 81 13.76 -1.65 0.89
C ARG A 81 13.18 -3.03 0.57
N LEU A 82 12.83 -3.22 -0.69
CA LEU A 82 12.39 -4.52 -1.19
C LEU A 82 13.60 -5.47 -1.21
N ALA A 83 13.39 -6.72 -0.80
CA ALA A 83 14.44 -7.74 -0.80
C ALA A 83 14.85 -8.09 -2.25
N ARG A 84 16.14 -8.19 -2.54
CA ARG A 84 16.64 -8.44 -3.92
C ARG A 84 16.50 -9.90 -4.39
N GLY A 85 15.63 -10.69 -3.76
CA GLY A 85 15.44 -12.12 -4.05
C GLY A 85 15.49 -12.98 -2.78
N PRO A 86 15.40 -14.32 -2.93
CA PRO A 86 15.57 -15.24 -1.82
C PRO A 86 16.94 -15.01 -1.17
N ARG A 87 17.00 -14.99 0.16
CA ARG A 87 18.29 -14.96 0.84
C ARG A 87 18.99 -16.26 0.47
N GLN A 88 20.11 -16.18 -0.25
CA GLN A 88 21.03 -17.30 -0.30
C GLN A 88 21.52 -17.51 1.13
N THR A 89 20.81 -18.38 1.84
CA THR A 89 21.30 -18.93 3.09
C THR A 89 22.55 -19.71 2.68
N TRP A 90 23.70 -19.16 3.08
CA TRP A 90 25.03 -19.77 3.30
C TRP A 90 26.12 -18.86 2.71
N ASP A 91 26.40 -17.73 3.36
CA ASP A 91 27.65 -17.54 4.10
C ASP A 91 27.77 -16.11 4.61
N ASN A 92 28.15 -16.04 5.89
CA ASN A 92 28.91 -15.00 6.60
C ASN A 92 28.67 -13.51 6.31
N PHE A 93 28.47 -12.79 7.42
CA PHE A 93 28.96 -11.45 7.69
C PHE A 93 30.11 -11.03 6.75
N GLU A 94 29.81 -10.26 5.71
CA GLU A 94 30.60 -9.13 5.23
C GLU A 94 29.92 -8.48 4.02
N GLY A 95 29.91 -7.15 4.02
CA GLY A 95 29.18 -6.32 3.08
C GLY A 95 29.66 -6.48 1.64
N HIS A 96 29.00 -7.35 0.89
CA HIS A 96 29.09 -7.35 -0.55
C HIS A 96 27.74 -6.92 -1.16
N GLU A 97 27.75 -5.72 -1.73
CA GLU A 97 26.87 -5.36 -2.85
C GLU A 97 27.13 -6.34 -4.00
N LEU A 98 26.51 -7.52 -3.96
CA LEU A 98 26.57 -8.45 -5.07
C LEU A 98 25.49 -8.09 -6.08
N LEU A 99 25.97 -7.68 -7.25
CA LEU A 99 25.20 -7.49 -8.46
C LEU A 99 24.68 -8.85 -8.98
N SER A 100 23.44 -8.77 -9.49
CA SER A 100 22.91 -9.51 -10.64
C SER A 100 22.59 -11.00 -10.49
N ASP A 101 21.29 -11.32 -10.40
CA ASP A 101 20.62 -12.47 -11.04
C ASP A 101 19.10 -12.21 -11.16
N GLU A 102 18.71 -10.96 -11.44
CA GLU A 102 17.30 -10.53 -11.32
C GLU A 102 16.38 -11.05 -12.42
N ASP A 103 16.89 -11.72 -13.44
CA ASP A 103 16.11 -12.19 -14.60
C ASP A 103 16.24 -13.69 -14.88
N GLU A 104 16.82 -14.50 -13.98
CA GLU A 104 16.87 -15.94 -14.19
C GLU A 104 15.50 -16.61 -13.91
N PRO A 105 14.91 -17.34 -14.87
CA PRO A 105 13.57 -17.91 -14.73
C PRO A 105 13.44 -18.92 -13.57
N GLY A 106 14.56 -19.49 -13.09
CA GLY A 106 14.59 -20.40 -11.94
C GLY A 106 14.35 -19.73 -10.57
N ASN A 107 14.60 -18.41 -10.47
CA ASN A 107 14.59 -17.69 -9.21
C ASN A 107 13.16 -17.47 -8.66
N SER A 108 12.14 -17.45 -9.53
CA SER A 108 10.73 -17.29 -9.13
C SER A 108 10.26 -18.36 -8.13
N ARG A 109 10.71 -19.61 -8.32
CA ARG A 109 10.35 -20.74 -7.45
C ARG A 109 11.07 -20.67 -6.11
N GLU A 110 12.31 -20.19 -6.10
CA GLU A 110 13.13 -20.05 -4.90
C GLU A 110 12.73 -18.85 -4.06
N TRP A 111 12.40 -17.72 -4.68
CA TRP A 111 11.71 -16.60 -4.03
C TRP A 111 10.37 -17.04 -3.45
N GLY A 112 9.63 -17.85 -4.22
CA GLY A 112 8.39 -18.46 -3.77
C GLY A 112 8.55 -19.21 -2.46
N LYS A 113 9.56 -20.08 -2.32
CA LYS A 113 9.76 -20.90 -1.10
C LYS A 113 9.82 -20.07 0.20
N GLU A 114 10.31 -18.83 0.15
CA GLU A 114 10.34 -17.91 1.31
C GLU A 114 9.02 -17.13 1.49
N CYS A 115 8.15 -17.14 0.48
CA CYS A 115 6.85 -16.49 0.46
C CYS A 115 5.71 -17.47 0.85
N PRO A 116 4.74 -17.05 1.67
CA PRO A 116 3.53 -17.84 1.97
C PRO A 116 2.74 -18.26 0.71
N PHE A 117 2.92 -17.54 -0.40
CA PHE A 117 2.31 -17.83 -1.69
C PHE A 117 2.77 -19.17 -2.30
N TYR A 118 3.97 -19.66 -1.99
CA TYR A 118 4.44 -20.96 -2.48
C TYR A 118 3.80 -22.15 -1.76
N ALA A 119 3.56 -22.00 -0.45
CA ALA A 119 2.75 -22.97 0.28
C ALA A 119 1.36 -23.10 -0.35
N ARG A 120 0.80 -22.01 -0.90
CA ARG A 120 -0.48 -21.98 -1.60
C ARG A 120 -0.47 -22.68 -2.96
N GLU A 121 0.52 -22.44 -3.83
CA GLU A 121 0.62 -23.18 -5.10
C GLU A 121 0.83 -24.68 -4.86
N CYS A 122 1.66 -25.06 -3.89
CA CYS A 122 1.81 -26.47 -3.49
C CYS A 122 0.52 -27.06 -2.91
N LEU A 123 -0.30 -26.28 -2.19
CA LEU A 123 -1.63 -26.69 -1.74
C LEU A 123 -2.57 -26.89 -2.94
N ILE A 124 -2.60 -25.97 -3.90
CA ILE A 124 -3.43 -26.10 -5.11
C ILE A 124 -3.02 -27.34 -5.91
N GLU A 125 -1.72 -27.57 -6.11
CA GLU A 125 -1.19 -28.75 -6.80
C GLU A 125 -1.56 -30.06 -6.07
N ARG A 126 -1.47 -30.08 -4.74
CA ARG A 126 -1.86 -31.24 -3.92
C ARG A 126 -3.36 -31.53 -4.02
N HIS A 127 -4.19 -30.48 -4.01
CA HIS A 127 -5.65 -30.56 -4.02
C HIS A 127 -6.26 -30.72 -5.43
N GLN A 128 -5.46 -30.66 -6.51
CA GLN A 128 -5.91 -30.90 -7.88
C GLN A 128 -6.08 -32.39 -8.20
N TYR A 129 -5.42 -33.29 -7.45
CA TYR A 129 -5.41 -34.73 -7.73
C TYR A 129 -6.21 -35.58 -6.74
N GLU A 130 -6.63 -35.01 -5.60
CA GLU A 130 -7.44 -35.72 -4.61
C GLU A 130 -8.93 -35.29 -4.76
N GLU A 131 -9.75 -36.14 -5.39
CA GLU A 131 -11.20 -35.94 -5.59
C GLU A 131 -11.98 -35.81 -4.27
N GLU A 132 -11.41 -36.27 -3.15
CA GLU A 132 -12.01 -36.29 -1.81
C GLU A 132 -11.28 -35.40 -0.79
N ASP A 133 -10.48 -34.46 -1.26
CA ASP A 133 -9.77 -33.56 -0.34
C ASP A 133 -10.77 -32.57 0.26
N GLY A 134 -11.04 -32.70 1.56
CA GLY A 134 -12.01 -31.92 2.36
C GLY A 134 -11.75 -30.40 2.43
N CYS A 135 -11.02 -29.86 1.46
CA CYS A 135 -10.77 -28.45 1.23
C CYS A 135 -12.06 -27.77 0.71
N PRO A 136 -12.59 -26.77 1.42
CA PRO A 136 -13.81 -26.08 1.02
C PRO A 136 -13.73 -25.45 -0.38
N MET A 137 -14.81 -25.52 -1.15
CA MET A 137 -14.88 -24.96 -2.52
C MET A 137 -14.51 -23.47 -2.57
N TRP A 138 -14.95 -22.68 -1.59
CA TRP A 138 -14.60 -21.25 -1.50
C TRP A 138 -13.09 -21.01 -1.37
N PHE A 139 -12.35 -21.93 -0.75
CA PHE A 139 -10.89 -21.84 -0.62
C PHE A 139 -10.22 -22.11 -1.97
N LYS A 140 -10.70 -23.12 -2.72
CA LYS A 140 -10.23 -23.40 -4.09
C LYS A 140 -10.51 -22.24 -5.03
N GLU A 141 -11.70 -21.65 -4.96
CA GLU A 141 -12.08 -20.48 -5.77
C GLU A 141 -11.24 -19.24 -5.40
N ALA A 142 -11.07 -18.95 -4.12
CA ALA A 142 -10.16 -17.88 -3.66
C ALA A 142 -8.70 -18.16 -4.04
N CYS A 143 -8.33 -19.44 -4.17
CA CYS A 143 -7.03 -19.87 -4.65
C CYS A 143 -6.83 -19.63 -6.16
N LEU A 144 -7.87 -19.86 -6.96
CA LEU A 144 -7.83 -19.64 -8.40
C LEU A 144 -8.01 -18.15 -8.79
N ALA A 145 -8.63 -17.34 -7.92
CA ALA A 145 -8.89 -15.93 -8.18
C ALA A 145 -7.68 -14.99 -7.99
N GLN A 146 -6.58 -15.45 -7.37
CA GLN A 146 -5.37 -14.62 -7.26
C GLN A 146 -4.39 -14.93 -8.40
N PRO A 147 -3.55 -13.94 -8.80
CA PRO A 147 -2.51 -14.15 -9.81
C PRO A 147 -1.56 -15.30 -9.45
N SER A 148 -1.02 -15.94 -10.48
CA SER A 148 0.00 -16.98 -10.34
C SER A 148 1.27 -16.44 -9.66
N LEU A 149 2.07 -17.31 -9.05
CA LEU A 149 3.34 -16.91 -8.44
C LEU A 149 4.26 -16.24 -9.46
N LYS A 150 4.22 -16.69 -10.73
CA LYS A 150 4.96 -16.08 -11.82
C LYS A 150 4.54 -14.63 -12.07
N GLU A 151 3.25 -14.35 -12.11
CA GLU A 151 2.73 -12.99 -12.28
C GLU A 151 3.06 -12.10 -11.08
N CYS A 152 2.91 -12.63 -9.87
CA CYS A 152 3.32 -11.95 -8.63
C CYS A 152 4.83 -11.62 -8.64
N TRP A 153 5.67 -12.56 -9.08
CA TRP A 153 7.11 -12.36 -9.19
C TRP A 153 7.47 -11.30 -10.23
N GLN A 154 6.84 -11.34 -11.41
CA GLN A 154 7.03 -10.32 -12.44
C GLN A 154 6.62 -8.93 -11.94
N HIS A 155 5.52 -8.85 -11.20
CA HIS A 155 5.09 -7.59 -10.58
C HIS A 155 6.11 -7.12 -9.52
N TYR A 156 6.61 -8.03 -8.70
CA TYR A 156 7.63 -7.74 -7.70
C TYR A 156 8.95 -7.25 -8.33
N GLN A 157 9.44 -7.91 -9.39
CA GLN A 157 10.61 -7.47 -10.16
C GLN A 157 10.41 -6.07 -10.76
N HIS A 158 9.20 -5.76 -11.21
CA HIS A 158 8.89 -4.41 -11.69
C HIS A 158 9.02 -3.37 -10.58
N LEU A 159 8.44 -3.63 -9.40
CA LEU A 159 8.56 -2.74 -8.23
C LEU A 159 10.01 -2.58 -7.76
N LEU A 160 10.81 -3.66 -7.78
CA LEU A 160 12.23 -3.62 -7.47
C LEU A 160 13.01 -2.70 -8.41
N ARG A 161 12.77 -2.81 -9.72
CA ARG A 161 13.40 -1.93 -10.72
C ARG A 161 13.04 -0.48 -10.48
N GLN A 162 11.75 -0.19 -10.28
CA GLN A 162 11.29 1.16 -9.96
C GLN A 162 11.96 1.74 -8.71
N GLN A 163 12.10 0.94 -7.65
CA GLN A 163 12.79 1.37 -6.43
C GLN A 163 14.27 1.67 -6.70
N LYS A 164 14.95 0.85 -7.50
CA LYS A 164 16.35 1.09 -7.88
C LYS A 164 16.52 2.37 -8.67
N ASP A 165 15.68 2.60 -9.67
CA ASP A 165 15.74 3.78 -10.52
C ASP A 165 15.53 5.05 -9.67
N VAL A 166 14.53 5.05 -8.79
CA VAL A 166 14.26 6.15 -7.86
C VAL A 166 15.46 6.46 -6.96
N LEU A 167 16.09 5.43 -6.40
CA LEU A 167 17.25 5.57 -5.51
C LEU A 167 18.51 6.00 -6.27
N ALA A 168 18.70 5.52 -7.50
CA ALA A 168 19.82 5.92 -8.36
C ALA A 168 19.72 7.41 -8.73
N ASP A 169 18.50 7.87 -9.03
CA ASP A 169 18.22 9.26 -9.40
C ASP A 169 18.06 10.19 -8.19
N ASN A 170 18.12 9.66 -6.95
CA ASN A 170 17.83 10.39 -5.70
C ASN A 170 16.46 11.11 -5.73
N SER A 171 15.50 10.56 -6.48
CA SER A 171 14.20 11.19 -6.71
C SER A 171 13.36 11.30 -5.43
N ASP A 172 13.54 10.35 -4.52
CA ASP A 172 12.94 10.33 -3.19
C ASP A 172 13.49 11.46 -2.30
N LEU A 173 14.81 11.67 -2.29
CA LEU A 173 15.47 12.77 -1.58
C LEU A 173 15.06 14.13 -2.12
N ASP A 174 14.96 14.26 -3.44
CA ASP A 174 14.50 15.48 -4.09
C ASP A 174 13.04 15.77 -3.75
N ALA A 175 12.19 14.75 -3.77
CA ALA A 175 10.79 14.87 -3.37
C ALA A 175 10.68 15.29 -1.90
N PHE A 176 11.45 14.66 -1.00
CA PHE A 176 11.49 15.02 0.41
C PHE A 176 11.90 16.48 0.62
N THR A 177 12.99 16.91 -0.03
CA THR A 177 13.50 18.28 0.02
C THR A 177 12.47 19.27 -0.51
N TYR A 178 11.75 18.91 -1.57
CA TYR A 178 10.66 19.72 -2.11
C TYR A 178 9.50 19.84 -1.11
N GLY A 179 9.08 18.73 -0.49
CA GLY A 179 7.99 18.71 0.50
C GLY A 179 8.27 19.59 1.71
N ILE A 180 9.47 19.50 2.29
CA ILE A 180 9.86 20.33 3.45
C ILE A 180 9.72 21.83 3.12
N LYS A 181 10.10 22.24 1.91
CA LYS A 181 9.99 23.65 1.50
C LYS A 181 8.54 24.09 1.28
N GLN A 182 7.66 23.17 0.93
CA GLN A 182 6.28 23.47 0.52
C GLN A 182 5.23 23.30 1.62
N PHE A 183 5.54 22.59 2.71
CA PHE A 183 4.62 22.36 3.83
C PHE A 183 4.85 23.37 4.98
N PRO A 184 4.11 24.50 5.02
CA PRO A 184 4.36 25.55 6.02
C PRO A 184 3.93 25.17 7.44
N ALA A 185 3.07 24.16 7.60
CA ALA A 185 2.60 23.69 8.90
C ALA A 185 3.33 22.45 9.41
N LEU A 186 4.41 22.04 8.72
CA LEU A 186 5.19 20.85 9.05
C LEU A 186 5.83 20.99 10.44
N LYS A 187 5.63 19.99 11.30
CA LYS A 187 6.15 19.94 12.67
C LYS A 187 7.05 18.76 12.92
N ARG A 188 6.82 17.63 12.24
CA ARG A 188 7.49 16.36 12.50
C ARG A 188 7.82 15.63 11.20
N VAL A 189 8.96 14.96 11.19
CA VAL A 189 9.33 13.97 10.18
C VAL A 189 9.66 12.67 10.92
N THR A 190 9.03 11.59 10.49
CA THR A 190 9.22 10.24 11.05
C THR A 190 9.80 9.36 9.96
N ILE A 191 11.02 8.84 10.18
CA ILE A 191 11.65 7.88 9.27
C ILE A 191 11.46 6.50 9.87
N THR A 192 10.87 5.58 9.12
CA THR A 192 10.60 4.22 9.59
C THR A 192 10.70 3.23 8.45
N PRO A 193 11.31 2.05 8.64
CA PRO A 193 11.28 0.97 7.64
C PRO A 193 9.98 0.15 7.68
N ALA A 194 8.98 0.59 8.46
CA ALA A 194 7.71 -0.09 8.65
C ALA A 194 6.56 0.92 8.70
N ALA A 195 6.49 1.84 7.74
CA ALA A 195 5.46 2.89 7.72
C ALA A 195 4.03 2.33 7.71
N HIS A 196 3.84 1.16 7.10
CA HIS A 196 2.56 0.45 7.03
C HIS A 196 2.42 -0.70 8.05
N GLY A 197 3.33 -0.78 9.03
CA GLY A 197 3.41 -1.87 9.99
C GLY A 197 4.05 -3.13 9.41
N TYR A 198 4.43 -4.07 10.28
CA TYR A 198 4.80 -5.41 9.84
C TYR A 198 3.52 -6.14 9.46
N ILE A 199 3.39 -6.52 8.20
CA ILE A 199 2.36 -7.48 7.79
C ILE A 199 2.74 -8.81 8.45
N SER A 200 2.19 -9.06 9.64
CA SER A 200 2.30 -10.38 10.25
C SER A 200 1.51 -11.34 9.37
N ILE A 201 2.26 -12.12 8.61
CA ILE A 201 1.80 -13.15 7.66
C ILE A 201 0.86 -14.20 8.27
N ARG A 202 0.62 -14.16 9.58
CA ARG A 202 -0.47 -14.88 10.26
C ARG A 202 -1.86 -14.41 9.88
N SER A 203 -2.05 -13.15 9.45
CA SER A 203 -3.38 -12.60 9.12
C SER A 203 -3.79 -12.82 7.66
N ALA A 204 -2.93 -13.40 6.82
CA ALA A 204 -3.25 -13.70 5.41
C ALA A 204 -3.85 -15.10 5.21
N VAL A 205 -3.87 -15.93 6.25
CA VAL A 205 -4.65 -17.17 6.27
C VAL A 205 -6.00 -16.82 6.90
N PRO A 206 -7.13 -16.90 6.17
CA PRO A 206 -8.43 -16.72 6.77
C PRO A 206 -8.60 -17.74 7.90
N ASP A 207 -8.97 -17.26 9.10
CA ASP A 207 -9.32 -18.14 10.21
C ASP A 207 -10.51 -19.00 9.75
N PRO A 208 -10.37 -20.34 9.70
CA PRO A 208 -11.45 -21.22 9.30
C PRO A 208 -12.69 -21.13 10.23
N ASN A 209 -12.61 -20.38 11.34
CA ASN A 209 -13.71 -20.15 12.27
C ASN A 209 -14.24 -18.70 12.27
N ASP A 210 -13.85 -17.81 11.34
CA ASP A 210 -14.41 -16.45 11.28
C ASP A 210 -15.87 -16.49 10.76
N PRO A 211 -16.88 -16.15 11.58
CA PRO A 211 -18.29 -16.23 11.20
C PRO A 211 -18.74 -15.16 10.19
N ARG A 212 -17.82 -14.34 9.64
CA ARG A 212 -18.12 -13.25 8.70
C ARG A 212 -18.00 -13.64 7.22
N PHE A 213 -17.59 -14.86 6.91
CA PHE A 213 -17.62 -15.39 5.56
C PHE A 213 -18.57 -16.61 5.53
N PRO A 214 -19.76 -16.48 4.92
CA PRO A 214 -20.70 -17.60 4.78
C PRO A 214 -20.19 -18.67 3.80
#